data_AF-A0A6J4PS46-F1
#
_entry.id   AF-A0A6J4PS46-F1
#
_cell.length_a   1.000
_cell.length_b   1.000
_cell.length_c   1.000
_cell.angle_alpha   90.00
_cell.angle_beta   90.00
_cell.angle_gamma   90.00
#
_symmetry.space_group_name_H-M   'P 1'
#
loop_
_entity.id
_entity.type
_entity.pdbx_description
1 polymer ?
#
loop_
_entity_poly.entity_id
_entity_poly.type
_entity_poly.pdbx_seq_one_letter_code
_entity_poly.pdbx_strand_id
1 'polypeptide(L)' 'MKSRLANFKIPKRCFVVDELPRNTMGKVQKNLLREQYKTLFT' A
#
# COMPACT_ATOMS: atom_id res chain seq x y z
N MET A 1 3.50 -15.27 7.80
CA MET A 1 3.86 -13.85 8.04
C MET A 1 4.18 -13.55 9.49
N LYS A 2 3.35 -13.97 10.47
CA LYS A 2 3.57 -13.69 11.91
C LYS A 2 4.92 -14.20 12.46
N SER A 3 5.51 -15.24 11.90
CA SER A 3 6.85 -15.73 12.28
C SER A 3 8.01 -14.96 11.66
N ARG A 4 7.76 -14.10 10.65
CA ARG A 4 8.81 -13.38 9.89
C ARG A 4 8.83 -11.88 10.17
N LEU A 5 7.78 -11.33 10.79
CA LEU A 5 7.59 -9.91 11.07
C LEU A 5 7.12 -9.72 12.50
N ALA A 6 7.73 -8.77 13.20
CA ALA A 6 7.23 -8.32 14.50
C ALA A 6 5.79 -7.81 14.37
N ASN A 7 4.95 -8.03 15.38
CA ASN A 7 3.52 -7.77 15.32
C ASN A 7 3.15 -6.33 14.89
N PHE A 8 3.90 -5.32 15.34
CA PHE A 8 3.66 -3.92 14.98
C PHE A 8 4.00 -3.57 13.51
N LYS A 9 4.74 -4.44 12.79
CA LYS A 9 5.07 -4.27 11.37
C LYS A 9 4.08 -4.98 10.44
N ILE A 10 3.08 -5.65 10.99
CA ILE A 10 2.08 -6.34 10.18
C ILE A 10 1.11 -5.29 9.63
N PRO A 11 0.90 -5.21 8.30
CA PRO A 11 -0.06 -4.29 7.71
C PRO A 11 -1.48 -4.62 8.18
N LYS A 12 -2.26 -3.60 8.55
CA LYS A 12 -3.66 -3.76 8.98
C LYS A 12 -4.59 -4.24 7.86
N ARG A 13 -4.27 -3.89 6.60
CA ARG A 13 -5.03 -4.27 5.41
C ARG A 13 -4.08 -4.49 4.23
N CYS A 14 -4.41 -5.45 3.37
CA CYS A 14 -3.73 -5.69 2.10
C CYS A 14 -4.76 -5.58 0.98
N PHE A 15 -4.35 -4.97 -0.13
CA PHE A 15 -5.17 -4.83 -1.34
C PHE A 15 -4.51 -5.59 -2.47
N VAL A 16 -5.33 -6.33 -3.22
CA VAL A 16 -4.94 -6.92 -4.50
C VAL A 16 -5.53 -6.03 -5.57
N VAL A 17 -4.69 -5.53 -6.45
CA VAL A 17 -5.06 -4.64 -7.56
C VAL A 17 -4.43 -5.17 -8.82
N ASP A 18 -5.08 -4.95 -9.96
CA ASP A 18 -4.59 -5.41 -11.25
C ASP A 18 -3.27 -4.72 -11.63
N GLU A 19 -3.14 -3.43 -11.29
CA GLU A 19 -1.90 -2.68 -11.48
C GLU A 19 -1.66 -1.61 -10.41
N LEU A 20 -0.39 -1.22 -10.27
CA LEU A 20 0.03 -0.11 -9.42
C LEU A 20 0.15 1.17 -10.25
N PRO A 21 -0.29 2.33 -9.75
CA PRO A 21 -0.15 3.59 -10.47
C PRO A 21 1.33 3.91 -10.63
N ARG A 22 1.77 4.15 -11.87
CA ARG A 22 3.16 4.48 -12.22
C ARG A 22 3.25 5.82 -12.93
N ASN A 23 4.41 6.47 -12.86
CA ASN A 23 4.71 7.63 -13.68
C ASN A 23 5.24 7.21 -15.06
N THR A 24 5.47 8.20 -15.94
CA THR A 24 6.03 7.98 -17.29
C THR A 24 7.36 7.20 -17.28
N MET A 25 8.12 7.31 -16.18
CA MET A 25 9.39 6.60 -15.98
C MET A 25 9.22 5.23 -15.28
N GLY A 26 7.98 4.75 -15.10
CA GLY A 26 7.68 3.45 -14.49
C GLY A 26 7.79 3.40 -12.96
N LYS A 27 8.10 4.51 -12.27
CA LYS A 27 8.13 4.55 -10.79
C LYS A 27 6.72 4.53 -10.22
N VAL A 28 6.49 3.71 -9.18
CA VAL A 28 5.19 3.66 -8.50
C VAL A 28 4.90 4.97 -7.78
N GLN A 29 3.74 5.56 -8.07
CA GLN A 29 3.26 6.80 -7.49
C GLN A 29 2.53 6.54 -6.16
N LYS A 30 3.31 6.38 -5.08
CA LYS A 30 2.74 6.12 -3.73
C LYS A 30 1.90 7.26 -3.18
N ASN A 31 2.07 8.50 -3.65
CA ASN A 31 1.23 9.64 -3.27
C ASN A 31 -0.23 9.43 -3.71
N LEU A 32 -0.46 8.95 -4.93
CA LEU A 32 -1.81 8.64 -5.40
C LEU A 32 -2.45 7.53 -4.55
N LEU A 33 -1.69 6.49 -4.21
CA LEU A 33 -2.18 5.43 -3.31
C LEU A 33 -2.52 5.97 -1.91
N ARG A 34 -1.73 6.92 -1.38
CA ARG A 34 -2.03 7.55 -0.08
C ARG A 34 -3.31 8.37 -0.12
N GLU A 35 -3.54 9.14 -1.18
CA GLU A 35 -4.79 9.90 -1.32
C GLU A 35 -5.99 8.97 -1.53
N GLN A 36 -5.86 7.92 -2.36
CA GLN A 36 -6.92 6.95 -2.61
C GLN A 36 -7.40 6.25 -1.33
N TYR A 37 -6.49 5.91 -0.40
CA TYR A 37 -6.83 5.21 0.85
C TYR A 37 -6.81 6.11 2.08
N LYS A 38 -6.88 7.44 1.90
CA LYS A 38 -6.73 8.43 2.99
C LYS A 38 -7.74 8.26 4.13
N THR A 39 -8.96 7.85 3.80
CA THR A 39 -10.06 7.66 4.76
C THR A 39 -10.22 6.22 5.23
N LEU A 40 -9.31 5.32 4.85
CA LEU A 40 -9.45 3.88 5.13
C LEU A 40 -9.41 3.53 6.63
N PHE A 41 -8.77 4.36 7.45
CA PHE A 41 -8.59 4.15 8.89
C PHE A 41 -8.94 5.37 9.74
N THR A 42 -9.65 6.33 9.15
CA THR A 42 -10.13 7.54 9.82
C THR A 42 -11.53 7.30 10.34
#